data_AF-A0A1Z5KAK0-F1
#
_entry.id   AF-A0A1Z5KAK0-F1
#
_cell.length_a   1.000
_cell.length_b   1.000
_cell.length_c   1.000
_cell.angle_alpha   90.00
_cell.angle_beta   90.00
_cell.angle_gamma   90.00
#
_symmetry.space_group_name_H-M   'P 1'
#
loop_
_entity.id
_entity.type
_entity.pdbx_description
1 polymer ?
#
loop_
_entity_poly.entity_id
_entity_poly.type
_entity_poly.pdbx_seq_one_letter_code
_entity_poly.pdbx_strand_id
1 'polypeptide(L)'
;MQRPHRPQQQIIALPNPDQMGTLILRGSVAFVRRNPVISGTYFLGILLLIIFGGGGRPLTPEQHYEYHRILQTVDLQAEYRATDDYWRAYHAYQASRGWLWGCDAVCTRNYQRMKEAERIMHLIQQEGAARTADAKNAAGLLSEIGIGEVQDSFWGYFHAGKRFAKRQTMWDMMFMGIRSMSRGRDESWMEFALKVLLQVLLNLSMGLVMALIFFVMGLWTIVRSYQPNPLVAVLFFCGGAIAAFSFVVTYLLAVYGAAAGGVYTVLKVAENASQARIADQQRQRVQYGRPHYD
;
A
#
# COMPACT_ATOMS: atom_id res chain seq x y z
N MET A 1 -36.70 52.77 -11.84
CA MET A 1 -35.61 52.48 -10.88
C MET A 1 -35.71 51.02 -10.45
N GLN A 2 -34.92 50.14 -11.06
CA GLN A 2 -34.86 48.71 -10.71
C GLN A 2 -33.87 48.51 -9.55
N ARG A 3 -34.33 47.87 -8.48
CA ARG A 3 -33.46 47.47 -7.36
C ARG A 3 -32.58 46.29 -7.82
N PRO A 4 -31.26 46.30 -7.57
CA PRO A 4 -30.41 45.16 -7.90
C PRO A 4 -30.74 43.99 -6.96
N HIS A 5 -31.10 42.84 -7.53
CA HIS A 5 -31.19 41.58 -6.81
C HIS A 5 -29.82 41.22 -6.23
N ARG A 6 -29.70 41.24 -4.89
CA ARG A 6 -28.55 40.64 -4.22
C ARG A 6 -28.68 39.12 -4.32
N PRO A 7 -27.68 38.38 -4.82
CA PRO A 7 -27.69 36.93 -4.75
C PRO A 7 -27.69 36.53 -3.27
N GLN A 8 -28.74 35.83 -2.84
CA GLN A 8 -28.74 35.14 -1.55
C GLN A 8 -27.65 34.07 -1.61
N GLN A 9 -26.52 34.31 -0.94
CA GLN A 9 -25.55 33.26 -0.66
C GLN A 9 -26.27 32.21 0.19
N GLN A 10 -26.72 31.12 -0.43
CA GLN A 10 -27.14 29.94 0.27
C GLN A 10 -25.93 29.42 1.04
N ILE A 11 -25.91 29.71 2.33
CA ILE A 11 -24.97 29.09 3.26
C ILE A 11 -25.36 27.61 3.28
N ILE A 12 -24.56 26.76 2.64
CA ILE A 12 -24.72 25.32 2.72
C ILE A 12 -24.44 24.95 4.18
N ALA A 13 -25.49 24.82 4.98
CA ALA A 13 -25.39 24.34 6.35
C ALA A 13 -24.95 22.88 6.29
N LEU A 14 -23.80 22.58 6.89
CA LEU A 14 -23.32 21.22 7.00
C LEU A 14 -24.27 20.41 7.91
N PRO A 15 -24.61 19.17 7.55
CA PRO A 15 -25.45 18.32 8.40
C PRO A 15 -24.86 18.20 9.80
N ASN A 16 -25.71 18.19 10.81
CA ASN A 16 -25.28 18.01 12.20
C ASN A 16 -24.60 16.62 12.39
N PRO A 17 -23.62 16.50 13.28
CA PRO A 17 -22.82 15.28 13.46
C PRO A 17 -23.64 14.04 13.87
N ASP A 18 -24.76 14.24 14.56
CA ASP A 18 -25.75 13.20 14.91
C ASP A 18 -26.45 12.61 13.66
N GLN A 19 -26.71 13.44 12.64
CA GLN A 19 -27.30 13.00 11.38
C GLN A 19 -26.28 12.26 10.50
N MET A 20 -25.00 12.64 10.57
CA MET A 20 -23.93 11.91 9.86
C MET A 20 -23.76 10.48 10.38
N GLY A 21 -23.76 10.28 11.70
CA GLY A 21 -23.63 8.95 12.28
C GLY A 21 -24.74 8.00 11.86
N THR A 22 -26.00 8.47 11.89
CA THR A 22 -27.15 7.66 11.46
C THR A 22 -27.16 7.35 9.97
N LEU A 23 -26.69 8.28 9.14
CA LEU A 23 -26.57 8.08 7.69
C LEU A 23 -25.49 7.05 7.34
N ILE A 24 -24.31 7.13 7.99
CA ILE A 24 -23.23 6.15 7.84
C ILE A 24 -23.66 4.75 8.30
N LEU A 25 -24.37 4.67 9.44
CA LEU A 25 -24.89 3.40 9.96
C LEU A 25 -25.92 2.78 9.00
N ARG A 26 -26.89 3.56 8.51
CA ARG A 26 -27.88 3.09 7.55
C ARG A 26 -27.24 2.64 6.24
N GLY A 27 -26.27 3.40 5.73
CA GLY A 27 -25.50 3.05 4.54
C GLY A 27 -24.72 1.74 4.71
N SER A 28 -24.02 1.59 5.84
CA SER A 28 -23.27 0.37 6.18
C SER A 28 -24.18 -0.85 6.29
N VAL A 29 -25.31 -0.73 6.99
CA VAL A 29 -26.29 -1.83 7.13
C VAL A 29 -26.91 -2.21 5.78
N ALA A 30 -27.28 -1.22 4.97
CA ALA A 30 -27.80 -1.45 3.63
C ALA A 30 -26.76 -2.16 2.73
N PHE A 31 -25.50 -1.76 2.82
CA PHE A 31 -24.41 -2.39 2.08
C PHE A 31 -24.20 -3.85 2.47
N VAL A 32 -24.16 -4.15 3.78
CA VAL A 32 -24.01 -5.52 4.30
C VAL A 32 -25.17 -6.42 3.86
N ARG A 33 -26.40 -5.91 3.94
CA ARG A 33 -27.59 -6.65 3.47
C ARG A 33 -27.59 -6.89 1.97
N ARG A 34 -27.09 -5.93 1.19
CA ARG A 34 -27.01 -6.04 -0.27
C ARG A 34 -25.86 -6.95 -0.73
N ASN A 35 -24.77 -7.01 0.03
CA ASN A 35 -23.55 -7.74 -0.33
C ASN A 35 -23.07 -8.67 0.79
N PRO A 36 -23.86 -9.70 1.16
CA PRO A 36 -23.55 -10.56 2.29
C PRO A 36 -22.23 -11.34 2.11
N VAL A 37 -21.90 -11.73 0.89
CA VAL A 37 -20.66 -12.45 0.57
C VAL A 37 -19.44 -11.57 0.77
N ILE A 38 -19.44 -10.34 0.26
CA ILE A 38 -18.30 -9.41 0.38
C ILE A 38 -18.08 -9.05 1.84
N SER A 39 -19.14 -8.72 2.56
CA SER A 39 -19.07 -8.41 3.98
C SER A 39 -18.62 -9.61 4.81
N GLY A 40 -19.13 -10.82 4.50
CA GLY A 40 -18.70 -12.05 5.16
C GLY A 40 -17.21 -12.33 4.96
N THR A 41 -16.71 -12.26 3.72
CA THR A 41 -15.29 -12.43 3.41
C THR A 41 -14.43 -11.36 4.09
N TYR A 42 -14.91 -10.13 4.18
CA TYR A 42 -14.20 -9.05 4.88
C TYR A 42 -14.01 -9.38 6.37
N PHE A 43 -15.08 -9.74 7.08
CA PHE A 43 -15.01 -10.11 8.50
C PHE A 43 -14.22 -11.40 8.74
N LEU A 44 -14.35 -12.38 7.86
CA LEU A 44 -13.51 -13.58 7.88
C LEU A 44 -12.03 -13.21 7.74
N GLY A 45 -11.69 -12.29 6.85
CA GLY A 45 -10.31 -11.80 6.71
C GLY A 45 -9.80 -11.05 7.94
N ILE A 46 -10.65 -10.28 8.63
CA ILE A 46 -10.27 -9.68 9.92
C ILE A 46 -9.97 -10.76 10.95
N LEU A 47 -10.81 -11.78 11.06
CA LEU A 47 -10.58 -12.91 11.97
C LEU A 47 -9.25 -13.61 11.64
N LEU A 48 -8.99 -13.88 10.36
CA LEU A 48 -7.75 -14.50 9.91
C LEU A 48 -6.52 -13.62 10.16
N LEU A 49 -6.64 -12.29 10.03
CA LEU A 49 -5.57 -11.36 10.40
C LEU A 49 -5.22 -11.45 11.89
N ILE A 50 -6.21 -11.61 12.77
CA ILE A 50 -5.96 -11.78 14.20
C ILE A 50 -5.22 -13.11 14.46
N ILE A 51 -5.64 -14.18 13.79
CA ILE A 51 -5.00 -15.50 13.92
C ILE A 51 -3.56 -15.48 13.40
N PHE A 52 -3.33 -14.93 12.20
CA PHE A 52 -1.99 -14.85 11.62
C PHE A 52 -1.13 -13.79 12.29
N GLY A 53 -1.71 -12.69 12.78
CA GLY A 53 -1.00 -11.64 13.51
C GLY A 53 -0.40 -12.11 14.83
N GLY A 54 -0.90 -13.23 15.39
CA GLY A 54 -0.36 -13.87 16.59
C GLY A 54 0.97 -14.62 16.40
N GLY A 55 1.56 -14.59 15.20
CA GLY A 55 2.91 -15.12 14.95
C GLY A 55 2.99 -16.63 14.77
N GLY A 56 1.90 -17.31 14.40
CA GLY A 56 1.91 -18.75 14.12
C GLY A 56 2.11 -19.63 15.36
N ARG A 57 2.28 -20.93 15.14
CA ARG A 57 2.60 -21.87 16.23
C ARG A 57 4.10 -21.80 16.53
N PRO A 58 4.52 -21.69 17.80
CA PRO A 58 5.93 -21.72 18.15
C PRO A 58 6.53 -23.07 17.73
N LEU A 59 7.79 -23.07 17.30
CA LEU A 59 8.46 -24.32 16.96
C LEU A 59 8.70 -25.17 18.22
N THR A 60 8.56 -26.49 18.07
CA THR A 60 9.08 -27.41 19.08
C THR A 60 10.61 -27.40 19.08
N PRO A 61 11.29 -27.72 20.20
CA PRO A 61 12.76 -27.74 20.25
C PRO A 61 13.40 -28.65 19.19
N GLU A 62 12.76 -29.78 18.90
CA GLU A 62 13.19 -30.75 17.87
C GLU A 62 13.09 -30.15 16.47
N GLN A 63 11.97 -29.50 16.13
CA GLN A 63 11.80 -28.80 14.86
C GLN A 63 12.80 -27.65 14.70
N HIS A 64 13.10 -26.94 15.79
CA HIS A 64 14.05 -25.84 15.77
C HIS A 64 15.48 -26.35 15.47
N TYR A 65 15.88 -27.45 16.11
CA TYR A 65 17.16 -28.10 15.83
C TYR A 65 17.25 -28.59 14.39
N GLU A 66 16.24 -29.30 13.90
CA GLU A 66 16.21 -29.81 12.52
C GLU A 66 16.23 -28.70 11.48
N TYR A 67 15.44 -27.64 11.68
CA TYR A 67 15.45 -26.45 10.84
C TYR A 67 16.87 -25.85 10.74
N HIS A 68 17.52 -25.60 11.88
CA HIS A 68 18.86 -25.02 11.89
C HIS A 68 19.94 -25.95 11.33
N ARG A 69 19.83 -27.26 11.60
CA ARG A 69 20.75 -28.28 11.07
C ARG A 69 20.74 -28.29 9.54
N ILE A 70 19.55 -28.29 8.94
CA ILE A 70 19.42 -28.27 7.48
C ILE A 70 19.89 -26.92 6.92
N LEU A 71 19.50 -25.81 7.56
CA LEU A 71 19.86 -24.46 7.09
C LEU A 71 21.37 -24.22 7.09
N GLN A 72 22.11 -24.79 8.05
CA GLN A 72 23.58 -24.73 8.08
C GLN A 72 24.25 -25.44 6.90
N THR A 73 23.55 -26.35 6.22
CA THR A 73 24.07 -26.99 5.00
C THR A 73 23.94 -26.11 3.77
N VAL A 74 23.20 -25.00 3.82
CA VAL A 74 23.05 -24.08 2.69
C VAL A 74 24.33 -23.27 2.54
N ASP A 75 25.08 -23.49 1.46
CA ASP A 75 26.30 -22.74 1.16
C ASP A 75 25.97 -21.38 0.51
N LEU A 76 25.58 -20.42 1.35
CA LEU A 76 25.31 -19.03 0.93
C LEU A 76 26.56 -18.37 0.31
N GLN A 77 27.76 -18.81 0.71
CA GLN A 77 29.01 -18.25 0.18
C GLN A 77 29.24 -18.70 -1.26
N ALA A 78 28.95 -19.96 -1.57
CA ALA A 78 29.00 -20.48 -2.94
C ALA A 78 27.97 -19.78 -3.84
N GLU A 79 26.75 -19.57 -3.35
CA GLU A 79 25.72 -18.84 -4.10
C GLU A 79 26.15 -17.39 -4.40
N TYR A 80 26.68 -16.69 -3.39
CA TYR A 80 27.19 -15.33 -3.55
C TYR A 80 28.33 -15.26 -4.58
N ARG A 81 29.31 -16.18 -4.49
CA ARG A 81 30.43 -16.25 -5.46
C ARG A 81 29.96 -16.55 -6.87
N ALA A 82 29.06 -17.50 -7.05
CA ALA A 82 28.52 -17.85 -8.36
C ALA A 82 27.72 -16.69 -8.99
N THR A 83 26.99 -15.95 -8.17
CA THR A 83 26.27 -14.74 -8.60
C THR A 83 27.25 -13.64 -9.02
N ASP A 84 28.31 -13.41 -8.24
CA ASP A 84 29.37 -12.45 -8.59
C ASP A 84 30.08 -12.84 -9.90
N ASP A 85 30.45 -14.11 -10.07
CA ASP A 85 31.06 -14.66 -11.29
C ASP A 85 30.18 -14.41 -12.52
N TYR A 86 28.87 -14.65 -12.39
CA TYR A 86 27.90 -14.34 -13.44
C TYR A 86 27.87 -12.84 -13.75
N TRP A 87 27.80 -11.96 -12.76
CA TRP A 87 27.79 -10.51 -12.99
C TRP A 87 29.07 -10.01 -13.65
N ARG A 88 30.23 -10.52 -13.23
CA ARG A 88 31.52 -10.21 -13.88
C ARG A 88 31.52 -10.64 -15.34
N ALA A 89 31.04 -11.85 -15.64
CA ALA A 89 30.93 -12.34 -17.01
C ALA A 89 29.89 -11.55 -17.85
N TYR A 90 28.77 -11.18 -17.25
CA TYR A 90 27.72 -10.37 -17.87
C TYR A 90 28.24 -8.97 -18.24
N HIS A 91 28.93 -8.29 -17.33
CA HIS A 91 29.53 -6.99 -17.60
C HIS A 91 30.61 -7.07 -18.69
N ALA A 92 31.45 -8.11 -18.67
CA ALA A 92 32.44 -8.34 -19.73
C ALA A 92 31.79 -8.58 -21.10
N TYR A 93 30.69 -9.33 -21.16
CA TYR A 93 29.90 -9.51 -22.38
C TYR A 93 29.31 -8.18 -22.87
N GLN A 94 28.61 -7.43 -22.00
CA GLN A 94 28.00 -6.15 -22.37
C GLN A 94 29.03 -5.11 -22.83
N ALA A 95 30.20 -5.06 -22.19
CA ALA A 95 31.30 -4.17 -22.59
C ALA A 95 31.90 -4.54 -23.95
N SER A 96 31.88 -5.82 -24.34
CA SER A 96 32.35 -6.29 -25.64
C SER A 96 31.33 -6.18 -26.78
N ARG A 97 30.10 -5.69 -26.52
CA ARG A 97 29.09 -5.53 -27.57
C ARG A 97 29.41 -4.33 -28.45
N GLY A 98 29.41 -4.55 -29.77
CA GLY A 98 29.57 -3.49 -30.75
C GLY A 98 28.31 -2.63 -30.92
N TRP A 99 28.46 -1.54 -31.67
CA TRP A 99 27.36 -0.69 -32.08
C TRP A 99 26.37 -1.48 -32.96
N LEU A 100 25.06 -1.39 -32.67
CA LEU A 100 23.96 -2.02 -33.41
C LEU A 100 24.13 -3.55 -33.61
N TRP A 101 24.25 -4.28 -32.51
CA TRP A 101 24.17 -5.77 -32.46
C TRP A 101 25.37 -6.55 -33.03
N GLY A 102 26.44 -5.88 -33.46
CA GLY A 102 27.67 -6.55 -33.88
C GLY A 102 28.34 -7.29 -32.71
N CYS A 103 28.68 -8.56 -32.93
CA CYS A 103 29.41 -9.40 -31.98
C CYS A 103 30.61 -10.02 -32.67
N ASP A 104 31.82 -9.65 -32.24
CA ASP A 104 33.07 -10.21 -32.73
C ASP A 104 33.42 -11.53 -32.01
N ALA A 105 34.59 -12.10 -32.30
CA ALA A 105 35.04 -13.34 -31.67
C ALA A 105 35.23 -13.21 -30.15
N VAL A 106 35.59 -12.01 -29.66
CA VAL A 106 35.75 -11.72 -28.23
C VAL A 106 34.38 -11.68 -27.54
N CYS A 107 33.42 -10.98 -28.15
CA CYS A 107 32.02 -10.93 -27.71
C CYS A 107 31.40 -12.33 -27.65
N THR A 108 31.63 -13.17 -28.67
CA THR A 108 31.11 -14.55 -28.70
C THR A 108 31.70 -15.40 -27.56
N ARG A 109 33.00 -15.25 -27.29
CA ARG A 109 33.66 -15.95 -26.17
C ARG A 109 33.12 -15.49 -24.82
N ASN A 110 32.93 -14.18 -24.64
CA ASN A 110 32.37 -13.62 -23.40
C ASN A 110 30.91 -14.03 -23.20
N TYR A 111 30.14 -14.13 -24.28
CA TYR A 111 28.78 -14.65 -24.25
C TYR A 111 28.74 -16.11 -23.77
N GLN A 112 29.63 -16.96 -24.28
CA GLN A 112 29.73 -18.36 -23.84
C GLN A 112 30.12 -18.45 -22.36
N ARG A 113 31.09 -17.65 -21.90
CA ARG A 113 31.48 -17.57 -20.48
C ARG A 113 30.33 -17.13 -19.58
N MET A 114 29.58 -16.12 -20.00
CA MET A 114 28.38 -15.66 -19.29
C MET A 114 27.33 -16.76 -19.22
N LYS A 115 27.05 -17.46 -20.33
CA LYS A 115 26.11 -18.59 -20.38
C LYS A 115 26.53 -19.76 -19.51
N GLU A 116 27.83 -20.03 -19.41
CA GLU A 116 28.36 -21.05 -18.50
C GLU A 116 28.20 -20.64 -17.03
N ALA A 117 28.59 -19.41 -16.68
CA ALA A 117 28.42 -18.87 -15.34
C ALA A 117 26.93 -18.81 -14.93
N GLU A 118 26.04 -18.46 -15.85
CA GLU A 118 24.58 -18.48 -15.65
C GLU A 118 24.08 -19.89 -15.30
N ARG A 119 24.55 -20.93 -16.02
CA ARG A 119 24.19 -22.33 -15.72
C ARG A 119 24.69 -22.75 -14.35
N ILE A 120 25.94 -22.46 -14.01
CA ILE A 120 26.54 -22.80 -12.71
C ILE A 120 25.78 -22.10 -11.57
N MET A 121 25.51 -20.80 -11.72
CA MET A 121 24.74 -20.02 -10.76
C MET A 121 23.35 -20.63 -10.55
N HIS A 122 22.63 -20.98 -11.61
CA HIS A 122 21.31 -21.59 -11.49
C HIS A 122 21.34 -22.97 -10.82
N LEU A 123 22.35 -23.80 -11.08
CA LEU A 123 22.49 -25.10 -10.42
C LEU A 123 22.70 -24.92 -8.91
N ILE A 124 23.57 -24.01 -8.50
CA ILE A 124 23.85 -23.72 -7.09
C ILE A 124 22.61 -23.11 -6.41
N GLN A 125 21.92 -22.18 -7.06
CA GLN A 125 20.68 -21.59 -6.54
C GLN A 125 19.56 -22.63 -6.40
N GLN A 126 19.42 -23.56 -7.34
CA GLN A 126 18.43 -24.63 -7.26
C GLN A 126 18.73 -25.58 -6.09
N GLU A 127 20.00 -25.93 -5.89
CA GLU A 127 20.42 -26.76 -4.76
C GLU A 127 20.19 -26.04 -3.42
N GLY A 128 20.58 -24.77 -3.32
CA GLY A 128 20.33 -23.95 -2.14
C GLY A 128 18.84 -23.80 -1.84
N ALA A 129 18.02 -23.59 -2.88
CA ALA A 129 16.57 -23.50 -2.78
C ALA A 129 15.94 -24.84 -2.34
N ALA A 130 16.44 -25.98 -2.82
CA ALA A 130 15.98 -27.30 -2.40
C ALA A 130 16.26 -27.55 -0.92
N ARG A 131 17.49 -27.30 -0.45
CA ARG A 131 17.87 -27.44 0.97
C ARG A 131 17.08 -26.49 1.87
N THR A 132 16.86 -25.26 1.40
CA THR A 132 16.02 -24.29 2.12
C THR A 132 14.56 -24.74 2.18
N ALA A 133 14.02 -25.34 1.12
CA ALA A 133 12.68 -25.90 1.11
C ALA A 133 12.54 -27.08 2.08
N ASP A 134 13.57 -27.92 2.21
CA ASP A 134 13.60 -29.02 3.18
C ASP A 134 13.60 -28.48 4.63
N ALA A 135 14.39 -27.44 4.91
CA ALA A 135 14.37 -26.77 6.21
C ALA A 135 12.98 -26.19 6.50
N LYS A 136 12.37 -25.49 5.53
CA LYS A 136 11.02 -24.92 5.65
C LYS A 136 9.96 -25.99 5.88
N ASN A 137 10.06 -27.14 5.22
CA ASN A 137 9.16 -28.27 5.42
C ASN A 137 9.22 -28.76 6.88
N ALA A 138 10.42 -28.89 7.45
CA ALA A 138 10.61 -29.28 8.85
C ALA A 138 9.98 -28.29 9.85
N ALA A 139 10.06 -26.98 9.60
CA ALA A 139 9.40 -25.97 10.41
C ALA A 139 7.87 -25.97 10.23
N GLY A 140 7.41 -26.10 8.99
CA GLY A 140 6.00 -26.13 8.60
C GLY A 140 5.39 -24.74 8.35
N LEU A 141 4.42 -24.68 7.45
CA LEU A 141 3.83 -23.41 6.96
C LEU A 141 3.07 -22.61 8.01
N LEU A 142 2.44 -23.28 8.98
CA LEU A 142 1.67 -22.64 10.07
C LEU A 142 2.52 -22.30 11.30
N SER A 143 3.84 -22.55 11.23
CA SER A 143 4.78 -22.19 12.30
C SER A 143 5.05 -20.69 12.32
N GLU A 144 5.71 -20.22 13.38
CA GLU A 144 6.14 -18.83 13.49
C GLU A 144 7.07 -18.40 12.34
N ILE A 145 7.90 -19.31 11.82
CA ILE A 145 8.78 -19.04 10.68
C ILE A 145 7.93 -18.87 9.41
N GLY A 146 6.98 -19.78 9.16
CA GLY A 146 6.11 -19.74 7.99
C GLY A 146 5.19 -18.52 7.96
N ILE A 147 4.56 -18.22 9.09
CA ILE A 147 3.72 -17.02 9.21
C ILE A 147 4.57 -15.75 9.16
N GLY A 148 5.73 -15.74 9.82
CA GLY A 148 6.67 -14.62 9.79
C GLY A 148 7.12 -14.27 8.37
N GLU A 149 7.52 -15.25 7.57
CA GLU A 149 7.92 -15.02 6.18
C GLU A 149 6.79 -14.41 5.33
N VAL A 150 5.56 -14.87 5.53
CA VAL A 150 4.38 -14.33 4.83
C VAL A 150 4.09 -12.89 5.27
N GLN A 151 4.21 -12.60 6.57
CA GLN A 151 4.06 -11.25 7.10
C GLN A 151 5.15 -10.31 6.56
N ASP A 152 6.41 -10.73 6.57
CA ASP A 152 7.53 -9.96 6.05
C ASP A 152 7.35 -9.65 4.56
N SER A 153 6.92 -10.66 3.79
CA SER A 153 6.57 -10.48 2.38
C SER A 153 5.44 -9.48 2.19
N PHE A 154 4.35 -9.63 2.96
CA PHE A 154 3.21 -8.70 2.95
C PHE A 154 3.66 -7.27 3.23
N TRP A 155 4.41 -7.05 4.30
CA TRP A 155 4.93 -5.74 4.67
C TRP A 155 5.88 -5.20 3.61
N GLY A 156 6.74 -6.03 3.04
CA GLY A 156 7.61 -5.68 1.91
C GLY A 156 6.83 -5.07 0.74
N TYR A 157 5.79 -5.76 0.28
CA TYR A 157 4.92 -5.27 -0.80
C TYR A 157 4.09 -4.06 -0.38
N PHE A 158 3.52 -4.05 0.82
CA PHE A 158 2.76 -2.93 1.34
C PHE A 158 3.59 -1.63 1.42
N HIS A 159 4.82 -1.73 1.95
CA HIS A 159 5.74 -0.61 2.00
C HIS A 159 6.20 -0.18 0.59
N ALA A 160 6.39 -1.13 -0.34
CA ALA A 160 6.67 -0.81 -1.73
C ALA A 160 5.50 -0.03 -2.39
N GLY A 161 4.26 -0.45 -2.16
CA GLY A 161 3.06 0.24 -2.63
C GLY A 161 2.94 1.68 -2.09
N LYS A 162 3.20 1.87 -0.79
CA LYS A 162 3.26 3.22 -0.19
C LYS A 162 4.40 4.07 -0.78
N ARG A 163 5.58 3.51 -1.01
CA ARG A 163 6.71 4.22 -1.64
C ARG A 163 6.38 4.62 -3.07
N PHE A 164 5.72 3.74 -3.83
CA PHE A 164 5.21 4.05 -5.17
C PHE A 164 4.23 5.23 -5.12
N ALA A 165 3.23 5.18 -4.25
CA ALA A 165 2.26 6.26 -4.08
C ALA A 165 2.91 7.60 -3.72
N LYS A 166 3.89 7.60 -2.81
CA LYS A 166 4.68 8.79 -2.48
C LYS A 166 5.42 9.34 -3.69
N ARG A 167 6.11 8.49 -4.45
CA ARG A 167 6.81 8.92 -5.67
C ARG A 167 5.86 9.51 -6.70
N GLN A 168 4.74 8.85 -6.97
CA GLN A 168 3.74 9.34 -7.91
C GLN A 168 3.17 10.69 -7.46
N THR A 169 2.85 10.82 -6.18
CA THR A 169 2.35 12.07 -5.59
C THR A 169 3.36 13.19 -5.68
N MET A 170 4.66 12.93 -5.46
CA MET A 170 5.72 13.94 -5.63
C MET A 170 5.79 14.45 -7.08
N TRP A 171 5.71 13.54 -8.05
CA TRP A 171 5.66 13.92 -9.47
C TRP A 171 4.42 14.76 -9.78
N ASP A 172 3.24 14.33 -9.32
CA ASP A 172 2.00 15.05 -9.56
C ASP A 172 2.00 16.46 -8.95
N MET A 173 2.47 16.59 -7.71
CA MET A 173 2.62 17.89 -7.03
C MET A 173 3.58 18.81 -7.78
N MET A 174 4.71 18.29 -8.25
CA MET A 174 5.69 19.06 -9.03
C MET A 174 5.06 19.60 -10.32
N PHE A 175 4.39 18.74 -11.10
CA PHE A 175 3.74 19.17 -12.34
C PHE A 175 2.51 20.05 -12.11
N MET A 176 1.83 19.91 -10.97
CA MET A 176 0.72 20.79 -10.60
C MET A 176 1.23 22.17 -10.20
N GLY A 177 2.33 22.26 -9.45
CA GLY A 177 2.99 23.52 -9.10
C GLY A 177 3.55 24.28 -10.31
N ILE A 178 4.17 23.57 -11.25
CA ILE A 178 4.63 24.16 -12.52
C ILE A 178 3.44 24.72 -13.32
N ARG A 179 2.32 23.97 -13.36
CA ARG A 179 1.10 24.41 -14.05
C ARG A 179 0.41 25.60 -13.37
N SER A 180 0.42 25.67 -12.03
CA SER A 180 -0.18 26.79 -11.31
C SER A 180 0.65 28.08 -11.46
N MET A 181 1.99 27.99 -11.47
CA MET A 181 2.86 29.13 -11.79
C MET A 181 2.71 29.59 -13.24
N SER A 182 2.56 28.66 -14.20
CA SER A 182 2.41 28.98 -15.62
C SER A 182 1.07 29.62 -15.99
N ARG A 183 0.01 29.40 -15.21
CA ARG A 183 -1.36 29.85 -15.54
C ARG A 183 -1.81 31.12 -14.81
N GLY A 184 -0.89 31.75 -14.06
CA GLY A 184 -1.02 33.07 -13.45
C GLY A 184 -2.45 33.52 -13.11
N ARG A 185 -3.08 32.96 -12.06
CA ARG A 185 -4.12 33.63 -11.23
C ARG A 185 -4.88 32.71 -10.25
N ASP A 186 -5.19 33.30 -9.09
CA ASP A 186 -6.44 33.26 -8.32
C ASP A 186 -7.08 31.91 -7.92
N GLU A 187 -6.36 30.79 -7.95
CA GLU A 187 -6.86 29.55 -7.32
C GLU A 187 -6.80 29.70 -5.79
N SER A 188 -7.93 29.51 -5.12
CA SER A 188 -7.97 29.47 -3.65
C SER A 188 -7.05 28.37 -3.17
N TRP A 189 -6.14 28.67 -2.23
CA TRP A 189 -5.24 27.68 -1.63
C TRP A 189 -6.02 26.44 -1.14
N MET A 190 -7.24 26.61 -0.64
CA MET A 190 -8.10 25.49 -0.25
C MET A 190 -8.40 24.52 -1.40
N GLU A 191 -8.67 25.02 -2.60
CA GLU A 191 -8.98 24.21 -3.78
C GLU A 191 -7.75 23.42 -4.25
N PHE A 192 -6.58 24.07 -4.28
CA PHE A 192 -5.32 23.41 -4.59
C PHE A 192 -4.99 22.32 -3.56
N ALA A 193 -5.18 22.58 -2.26
CA ALA A 193 -4.98 21.60 -1.20
C ALA A 193 -5.91 20.38 -1.33
N LEU A 194 -7.19 20.59 -1.65
CA LEU A 194 -8.16 19.50 -1.86
C LEU A 194 -7.83 18.65 -3.10
N LYS A 195 -7.41 19.28 -4.21
CA LYS A 195 -6.96 18.57 -5.42
C LYS A 195 -5.74 17.71 -5.13
N VAL A 196 -4.76 18.26 -4.41
CA VAL A 196 -3.57 17.54 -3.98
C VAL A 196 -3.94 16.38 -3.06
N LEU A 197 -4.82 16.59 -2.07
CA LEU A 197 -5.28 15.53 -1.17
C LEU A 197 -5.96 14.39 -1.93
N LEU A 198 -6.86 14.69 -2.88
CA LEU A 198 -7.51 13.68 -3.69
C LEU A 198 -6.50 12.89 -4.53
N GLN A 199 -5.53 13.57 -5.13
CA GLN A 199 -4.46 12.92 -5.90
C GLN A 199 -3.62 11.97 -5.03
N VAL A 200 -3.27 12.39 -3.80
CA VAL A 200 -2.56 11.54 -2.83
C VAL A 200 -3.36 10.28 -2.54
N LEU A 201 -4.67 10.41 -2.30
CA LEU A 201 -5.56 9.29 -1.99
C LEU A 201 -5.69 8.31 -3.17
N LEU A 202 -5.81 8.82 -4.40
CA LEU A 202 -5.88 8.00 -5.60
C LEU A 202 -4.58 7.25 -5.86
N ASN A 203 -3.43 7.94 -5.75
CA ASN A 203 -2.11 7.32 -5.91
C ASN A 203 -1.84 6.26 -4.84
N LEU A 204 -2.25 6.52 -3.60
CA LEU A 204 -2.17 5.56 -2.51
C LEU A 204 -3.03 4.33 -2.78
N SER A 205 -4.26 4.53 -3.23
CA SER A 205 -5.17 3.44 -3.59
C SER A 205 -4.58 2.55 -4.68
N MET A 206 -4.08 3.15 -5.76
CA MET A 206 -3.41 2.41 -6.83
C MET A 206 -2.18 1.65 -6.33
N GLY A 207 -1.34 2.30 -5.52
CA GLY A 207 -0.15 1.66 -4.95
C GLY A 207 -0.47 0.47 -4.04
N LEU A 208 -1.52 0.55 -3.23
CA LEU A 208 -1.93 -0.53 -2.32
C LEU A 208 -2.66 -1.67 -3.05
N VAL A 209 -3.45 -1.36 -4.08
CA VAL A 209 -4.06 -2.38 -4.93
C VAL A 209 -2.99 -3.17 -5.69
N MET A 210 -2.00 -2.50 -6.26
CA MET A 210 -0.87 -3.17 -6.91
C MET A 210 -0.06 -4.01 -5.91
N ALA A 211 0.20 -3.48 -4.72
CA ALA A 211 0.88 -4.24 -3.66
C ALA A 211 0.10 -5.51 -3.28
N LEU A 212 -1.22 -5.44 -3.18
CA LEU A 212 -2.07 -6.61 -2.91
C LEU A 212 -1.95 -7.66 -4.02
N ILE A 213 -2.01 -7.24 -5.28
CA ILE A 213 -1.90 -8.16 -6.43
C ILE A 213 -0.54 -8.87 -6.42
N PHE A 214 0.56 -8.13 -6.25
CA PHE A 214 1.89 -8.71 -6.18
C PHE A 214 2.08 -9.61 -4.96
N PHE A 215 1.52 -9.24 -3.81
CA PHE A 215 1.53 -10.09 -2.63
C PHE A 215 0.79 -11.41 -2.89
N VAL A 216 -0.41 -11.39 -3.48
CA VAL A 216 -1.17 -12.63 -3.77
C VAL A 216 -0.39 -13.53 -4.73
N MET A 217 0.24 -12.97 -5.76
CA MET A 217 1.10 -13.76 -6.66
C MET A 217 2.33 -14.33 -5.93
N GLY A 218 2.98 -13.54 -5.08
CA GLY A 218 4.15 -13.97 -4.29
C GLY A 218 3.80 -14.98 -3.20
N LEU A 219 2.62 -14.89 -2.60
CA LEU A 219 2.14 -15.77 -1.55
C LEU A 219 2.13 -17.23 -2.02
N TRP A 220 1.73 -17.49 -3.26
CA TRP A 220 1.75 -18.84 -3.83
C TRP A 220 3.17 -19.42 -3.89
N THR A 221 4.17 -18.59 -4.19
CA THR A 221 5.58 -19.00 -4.20
C THR A 221 6.05 -19.36 -2.79
N ILE A 222 5.70 -18.56 -1.78
CA ILE A 222 6.02 -18.86 -0.38
C ILE A 222 5.36 -20.17 0.03
N VAL A 223 4.06 -20.33 -0.17
CA VAL A 223 3.30 -21.54 0.19
C VAL A 223 3.92 -22.80 -0.41
N ARG A 224 4.28 -22.77 -1.70
CA ARG A 224 4.92 -23.92 -2.35
C ARG A 224 6.31 -24.24 -1.80
N SER A 225 7.04 -23.24 -1.30
CA SER A 225 8.39 -23.46 -0.72
C SER A 225 8.37 -24.28 0.58
N TYR A 226 7.22 -24.35 1.28
CA TYR A 226 7.04 -25.18 2.47
C TYR A 226 6.60 -26.62 2.16
N GLN A 227 6.39 -26.97 0.88
CA GLN A 227 5.92 -28.29 0.44
C GLN A 227 4.71 -28.87 1.22
N PRO A 228 3.68 -28.07 1.55
CA PRO A 228 2.55 -28.56 2.34
C PRO A 228 1.66 -29.52 1.54
N ASN A 229 0.85 -30.29 2.24
CA ASN A 229 -0.25 -31.04 1.62
C ASN A 229 -1.14 -30.11 0.78
N PRO A 230 -1.63 -30.53 -0.41
CA PRO A 230 -2.39 -29.66 -1.33
C PRO A 230 -3.58 -28.94 -0.69
N LEU A 231 -4.29 -29.63 0.21
CA LEU A 231 -5.42 -29.04 0.95
C LEU A 231 -4.97 -27.89 1.85
N VAL A 232 -3.88 -28.08 2.60
CA VAL A 232 -3.31 -27.04 3.49
C VAL A 232 -2.79 -25.87 2.65
N ALA A 233 -2.16 -26.15 1.50
CA ALA A 233 -1.67 -25.13 0.58
C ALA A 233 -2.79 -24.19 0.12
N VAL A 234 -3.91 -24.76 -0.34
CA VAL A 234 -5.06 -23.99 -0.85
C VAL A 234 -5.74 -23.22 0.28
N LEU A 235 -5.99 -23.86 1.44
CA LEU A 235 -6.61 -23.19 2.58
C LEU A 235 -5.77 -22.02 3.09
N PHE A 236 -4.45 -22.21 3.19
CA PHE A 236 -3.54 -21.16 3.61
C PHE A 236 -3.47 -20.02 2.59
N PHE A 237 -3.38 -20.34 1.30
CA PHE A 237 -3.36 -19.35 0.22
C PHE A 237 -4.63 -18.50 0.22
N CYS A 238 -5.81 -19.14 0.23
CA CYS A 238 -7.09 -18.44 0.28
C CYS A 238 -7.22 -17.61 1.56
N GLY A 239 -6.85 -18.17 2.71
CA GLY A 239 -6.88 -17.47 3.99
C GLY A 239 -5.97 -16.24 4.01
N GLY A 240 -4.72 -16.37 3.54
CA GLY A 240 -3.76 -15.28 3.46
C GLY A 240 -4.18 -14.18 2.47
N ALA A 241 -4.74 -14.56 1.32
CA ALA A 241 -5.25 -13.59 0.34
C ALA A 241 -6.46 -12.80 0.90
N ILE A 242 -7.39 -13.48 1.56
CA ILE A 242 -8.55 -12.84 2.21
C ILE A 242 -8.11 -11.92 3.35
N ALA A 243 -7.16 -12.36 4.18
CA ALA A 243 -6.58 -11.55 5.26
C ALA A 243 -5.92 -10.28 4.71
N ALA A 244 -5.06 -10.40 3.69
CA ALA A 244 -4.40 -9.25 3.07
C ALA A 244 -5.40 -8.28 2.42
N PHE A 245 -6.44 -8.79 1.75
CA PHE A 245 -7.51 -7.97 1.20
C PHE A 245 -8.23 -7.17 2.29
N SER A 246 -8.64 -7.84 3.38
CA SER A 246 -9.30 -7.16 4.51
C SER A 246 -8.42 -6.10 5.16
N PHE A 247 -7.11 -6.34 5.28
CA PHE A 247 -6.18 -5.35 5.79
C PHE A 247 -6.13 -4.11 4.88
N VAL A 248 -5.94 -4.31 3.57
CA VAL A 248 -5.83 -3.21 2.60
C VAL A 248 -7.12 -2.38 2.55
N VAL A 249 -8.28 -3.04 2.54
CA VAL A 249 -9.58 -2.35 2.59
C VAL A 249 -9.72 -1.55 3.88
N THR A 250 -9.40 -2.15 5.03
CA THR A 250 -9.48 -1.46 6.33
C THR A 250 -8.54 -0.25 6.37
N TYR A 251 -7.32 -0.40 5.86
CA TYR A 251 -6.34 0.68 5.78
C TYR A 251 -6.82 1.82 4.89
N LEU A 252 -7.37 1.51 3.70
CA LEU A 252 -7.94 2.52 2.82
C LEU A 252 -9.12 3.24 3.49
N LEU A 253 -10.07 2.51 4.07
CA LEU A 253 -11.19 3.10 4.80
C LEU A 253 -10.71 4.03 5.93
N ALA A 254 -9.68 3.64 6.67
CA ALA A 254 -9.09 4.47 7.71
C ALA A 254 -8.48 5.76 7.14
N VAL A 255 -7.73 5.67 6.03
CA VAL A 255 -7.09 6.85 5.41
C VAL A 255 -8.13 7.78 4.77
N TYR A 256 -9.12 7.24 4.05
CA TYR A 256 -10.22 8.03 3.49
C TYR A 256 -11.08 8.64 4.60
N GLY A 257 -11.36 7.91 5.67
CA GLY A 257 -12.07 8.41 6.84
C GLY A 257 -11.31 9.54 7.54
N ALA A 258 -9.99 9.41 7.70
CA ALA A 258 -9.14 10.46 8.25
C ALA A 258 -9.11 11.70 7.35
N ALA A 259 -9.01 11.53 6.03
CA ALA A 259 -9.04 12.64 5.08
C ALA A 259 -10.39 13.37 5.08
N ALA A 260 -11.51 12.63 5.01
CA ALA A 260 -12.85 13.20 5.08
C ALA A 260 -13.11 13.92 6.41
N GLY A 261 -12.69 13.32 7.52
CA GLY A 261 -12.75 13.92 8.85
C GLY A 261 -11.94 15.22 8.93
N GLY A 262 -10.74 15.25 8.38
CA GLY A 262 -9.89 16.44 8.33
C GLY A 262 -10.49 17.58 7.49
N VAL A 263 -11.09 17.27 6.34
CA VAL A 263 -11.78 18.29 5.52
C VAL A 263 -13.01 18.83 6.24
N TYR A 264 -13.81 17.94 6.87
CA TYR A 264 -15.00 18.34 7.60
C TYR A 264 -14.70 19.27 8.78
N THR A 265 -13.65 18.99 9.56
CA THR A 265 -13.27 19.85 10.69
C THR A 265 -12.84 21.25 10.23
N VAL A 266 -12.06 21.36 9.15
CA VAL A 266 -11.65 22.65 8.58
C VAL A 266 -12.88 23.45 8.12
N LEU A 267 -13.82 22.81 7.42
CA LEU A 267 -15.04 23.48 6.97
C LEU A 267 -15.91 23.94 8.15
N LYS A 268 -16.04 23.13 9.20
CA LYS A 268 -16.82 23.49 10.39
C LYS A 268 -16.19 24.65 11.16
N VAL A 269 -14.86 24.69 11.28
CA VAL A 269 -14.15 25.83 11.89
C VAL A 269 -14.35 27.10 11.06
N ALA A 270 -14.28 27.01 9.74
CA ALA A 270 -14.54 28.15 8.85
C ALA A 270 -15.98 28.66 8.97
N GLU A 271 -16.97 27.76 9.04
CA GLU A 271 -18.37 28.10 9.27
C GLU A 271 -18.54 28.85 10.61
N ASN A 272 -18.03 28.28 11.70
CA ASN A 272 -18.12 28.89 13.03
C ASN A 272 -17.42 30.27 13.08
N ALA A 273 -16.26 30.42 12.44
CA ALA A 273 -15.55 31.69 12.35
C ALA A 273 -16.33 32.73 11.53
N SER A 274 -17.01 32.31 10.45
CA SER A 274 -17.84 33.20 9.65
C SER A 274 -19.08 33.67 10.41
N GLN A 275 -19.73 32.76 11.14
CA GLN A 275 -20.88 33.08 11.98
C GLN A 275 -20.50 34.02 13.13
N ALA A 276 -19.34 33.81 13.77
CA ALA A 276 -18.82 34.71 14.81
C ALA A 276 -18.57 36.12 14.27
N ARG A 277 -17.98 36.25 13.07
CA ARG A 277 -17.76 37.56 12.42
C ARG A 277 -19.08 38.27 12.09
N ILE A 278 -20.10 37.53 11.63
CA ILE A 278 -21.43 38.08 11.37
C ILE A 278 -22.09 38.56 12.67
N ALA A 279 -21.97 37.78 13.75
CA ALA A 279 -22.49 38.14 15.06
C ALA A 279 -21.80 39.41 15.63
N ASP A 280 -20.48 39.53 15.49
CA ASP A 280 -19.74 40.72 15.92
C ASP A 280 -20.10 41.97 15.09
N GLN A 281 -20.27 41.84 13.77
CA GLN A 281 -20.74 42.93 12.93
C GLN A 281 -22.17 43.38 13.28
N GLN A 282 -23.05 42.45 13.65
CA GLN A 282 -24.39 42.79 14.13
C GLN A 282 -24.32 43.51 15.48
N ARG A 283 -23.47 43.08 16.41
CA ARG A 283 -23.27 43.77 17.70
C ARG A 283 -22.72 45.19 17.53
N GLN A 284 -21.73 45.39 16.66
CA GLN A 284 -21.18 46.71 16.38
C GLN A 284 -22.23 47.65 15.75
N ARG A 285 -23.10 47.15 14.87
CA ARG A 285 -24.20 47.96 14.30
C ARG A 285 -25.25 48.37 15.33
N VAL A 286 -25.56 47.50 16.30
CA VAL A 286 -26.50 47.84 17.39
C VAL A 286 -25.89 48.89 18.32
N GLN A 287 -24.57 48.88 18.52
CA GLN A 287 -23.88 49.81 19.41
C GLN A 287 -23.71 51.22 18.80
N TYR A 288 -23.53 51.34 17.48
CA TYR A 288 -23.53 52.62 16.77
C TYR A 288 -24.93 53.22 16.53
N GLY A 289 -25.99 52.46 16.80
CA GLY A 289 -27.39 52.87 16.58
C GLY A 289 -28.11 53.45 17.79
N ARG A 290 -27.44 53.64 18.95
CA ARG A 290 -28.04 54.32 20.11
C ARG A 290 -28.00 55.84 19.89
N PRO A 291 -29.14 56.54 19.80
CA PRO A 291 -29.15 58.00 19.81
C PRO A 291 -28.61 58.48 21.16
N HIS A 292 -27.57 59.30 21.15
CA HIS A 292 -27.23 60.15 22.28
C HIS A 292 -28.37 61.16 22.44
N TYR A 293 -29.21 60.97 23.47
CA TYR A 293 -30.05 62.04 23.98
C TYR A 293 -29.19 62.79 24.99
N ASP A 294 -28.80 64.02 24.63
CA ASP A 294 -28.39 65.05 25.58
C ASP A 294 -29.64 65.67 26.23
#